data_AF-F1YIE0-F1
#
_entry.id   AF-F1YIE0-F1
#
_cell.length_a   1.000
_cell.length_b   1.000
_cell.length_c   1.000
_cell.angle_alpha   90.00
_cell.angle_beta   90.00
_cell.angle_gamma   90.00
#
_symmetry.space_group_name_H-M   'P 1'
#
loop_
_entity.id
_entity.type
_entity.pdbx_description
1 polymer ?
#
loop_
_entity_poly.entity_id
_entity_poly.type
_entity_poly.pdbx_seq_one_letter_code
_entity_poly.pdbx_strand_id
1 'polypeptide(L)'
;MTGIEIQGANGESIVYDGATVAKFKHAGKQETARNPVSTYREVRIKEKTSLFGKPRSPREYDVLLAMSSIMSLTVDDAGRVAVEELVARLERR
;
A
#
# COMPACT_ATOMS: atom_id res chain seq x y z
N MET A 1 -1.00 16.33 12.22
CA MET A 1 -0.42 15.27 11.37
C MET A 1 -1.14 13.97 11.69
N THR A 2 -2.10 13.57 10.87
CA THR A 2 -2.74 12.25 10.98
C THR A 2 -1.93 11.27 10.14
N GLY A 3 -1.28 10.29 10.76
CA GLY A 3 -0.67 9.18 10.02
C GLY A 3 -1.72 8.38 9.25
N ILE A 4 -1.31 7.67 8.20
CA ILE A 4 -2.17 6.70 7.50
C ILE A 4 -1.60 5.31 7.78
N GLU A 5 -2.44 4.38 8.20
CA GLU A 5 -2.12 2.96 8.25
C GLU A 5 -3.05 2.21 7.30
N ILE A 6 -2.47 1.44 6.40
CA ILE A 6 -3.16 0.65 5.39
C ILE A 6 -2.92 -0.81 5.74
N GLN A 7 -3.98 -1.50 6.17
CA GLN A 7 -3.94 -2.94 6.41
C GLN A 7 -4.08 -3.68 5.08
N GLY A 8 -3.19 -4.63 4.82
CA GLY A 8 -3.30 -5.56 3.71
C GLY A 8 -3.55 -6.99 4.16
N ALA A 9 -3.66 -7.87 3.18
CA ALA A 9 -3.83 -9.29 3.41
C ALA A 9 -2.62 -9.90 4.15
N ASN A 10 -2.85 -11.03 4.83
CA ASN A 10 -1.80 -11.86 5.47
C ASN A 10 -0.98 -11.12 6.55
N GLY A 11 -1.55 -10.10 7.18
CA GLY A 11 -0.87 -9.32 8.22
C GLY A 11 0.25 -8.43 7.69
N GLU A 12 0.21 -8.08 6.40
CA GLU A 12 1.03 -7.02 5.84
C GLU A 12 0.37 -5.66 6.09
N SER A 13 1.16 -4.60 6.27
CA SER A 13 0.64 -3.24 6.35
C SER A 13 1.62 -2.21 5.80
N ILE A 14 1.09 -1.07 5.37
CA ILE A 14 1.86 0.13 5.04
C ILE A 14 1.50 1.23 6.04
N VAL A 15 2.51 1.84 6.65
CA VAL A 15 2.35 2.93 7.61
C VAL A 15 3.04 4.18 7.06
N TYR A 16 2.34 5.29 7.11
CA TYR A 16 2.82 6.60 6.72
C TYR A 16 2.69 7.58 7.89
N ASP A 17 3.81 8.15 8.30
CA ASP A 17 3.90 9.03 9.48
C ASP A 17 4.05 10.53 9.13
N GLY A 18 4.08 10.87 7.83
CA GLY A 18 4.31 12.24 7.36
C GLY A 18 5.76 12.56 6.97
N ALA A 19 6.72 11.68 7.26
CA ALA A 19 8.10 11.80 6.79
C ALA A 19 8.58 10.53 6.06
N THR A 20 8.05 9.38 6.43
CA THR A 20 8.42 8.07 5.90
C THR A 20 7.19 7.24 5.54
N VAL A 21 7.41 6.27 4.65
CA VAL A 21 6.49 5.18 4.36
C VAL A 21 7.21 3.88 4.71
N ALA A 22 6.63 3.09 5.62
CA ALA A 22 7.18 1.81 6.07
C ALA A 22 6.23 0.66 5.73
N LYS A 23 6.79 -0.49 5.36
CA LYS A 23 6.04 -1.74 5.16
C LYS A 23 6.35 -2.71 6.28
N PHE A 24 5.30 -3.26 6.88
CA PHE A 24 5.38 -4.32 7.88
C PHE A 24 4.78 -5.64 7.36
N LYS A 25 5.22 -6.73 7.98
CA LYS A 25 4.67 -8.09 7.84
C LYS A 25 4.38 -8.68 9.22
N HIS A 26 3.73 -9.84 9.23
CA HIS A 26 3.43 -10.60 10.44
C HIS A 26 2.65 -9.79 11.49
N ALA A 27 1.65 -9.04 11.04
CA ALA A 27 0.81 -8.16 11.85
C ALA A 27 1.63 -7.12 12.63
N GLY A 28 2.49 -6.39 11.92
CA GLY A 28 3.32 -5.31 12.48
C GLY A 28 4.60 -5.78 13.19
N LYS A 29 4.85 -7.09 13.30
CA LYS A 29 6.00 -7.63 14.05
C LYS A 29 7.33 -7.48 13.33
N GLN A 30 7.31 -7.30 12.01
CA GLN A 30 8.53 -7.21 11.21
C GLN A 30 8.44 -6.05 10.22
N GLU A 31 9.30 -5.05 10.38
CA GLU A 31 9.54 -4.03 9.36
C GLU A 31 10.36 -4.63 8.22
N THR A 32 9.91 -4.44 6.99
CA THR A 32 10.56 -5.00 5.78
C THR A 32 11.15 -3.94 4.88
N ALA A 33 10.65 -2.72 4.95
CA ALA A 33 11.19 -1.57 4.26
C ALA A 33 10.72 -0.29 4.95
N ARG A 34 11.56 0.75 4.90
CA ARG A 34 11.20 2.13 5.26
C ARG A 34 11.87 3.07 4.29
N ASN A 35 11.06 3.90 3.65
CA ASN A 35 11.49 4.82 2.62
C ASN A 35 11.14 6.26 3.04
N PRO A 36 12.05 7.22 2.93
CA PRO A 36 11.69 8.63 2.98
C PRO A 36 10.70 8.94 1.87
N VAL A 37 9.70 9.74 2.20
CA VAL A 37 8.67 10.23 1.25
C VAL A 37 9.24 10.92 0.01
N SER A 38 10.41 11.55 0.13
CA SER A 38 11.14 12.18 -0.99
C SER A 38 11.61 11.18 -2.06
N THR A 39 11.59 9.89 -1.77
CA THR A 39 11.95 8.83 -2.71
C THR A 39 10.77 8.29 -3.52
N TYR A 40 9.56 8.82 -3.30
CA TYR A 40 8.35 8.43 -4.03
C TYR A 40 8.52 8.62 -5.55
N ARG A 41 8.05 7.65 -6.33
CA ARG A 41 8.11 7.67 -7.80
C ARG A 41 6.76 7.42 -8.44
N GLU A 42 6.14 6.29 -8.12
CA GLU A 42 4.84 5.90 -8.67
C GLU A 42 4.11 4.94 -7.72
N VAL A 43 2.79 4.89 -7.85
CA VAL A 43 1.96 3.80 -7.35
C VAL A 43 1.29 3.10 -8.53
N ARG A 44 1.10 1.79 -8.44
CA ARG A 44 0.25 1.04 -9.37
C ARG A 44 -0.75 0.24 -8.56
N ILE A 45 -2.03 0.36 -8.92
CA ILE A 45 -3.13 -0.39 -8.32
C ILE A 45 -3.73 -1.25 -9.43
N LYS A 46 -3.78 -2.57 -9.22
CA LYS A 46 -4.35 -3.52 -10.17
C LYS A 46 -5.39 -4.39 -9.48
N GLU A 47 -6.61 -4.41 -10.00
CA GLU A 47 -7.65 -5.33 -9.50
C GLU A 47 -7.26 -6.78 -9.79
N LYS A 48 -7.41 -7.65 -8.79
CA LYS A 48 -7.14 -9.08 -8.92
C LYS A 48 -8.30 -9.77 -9.59
N THR A 49 -7.98 -10.48 -10.65
CA THR A 49 -8.93 -11.31 -11.38
C THR A 49 -8.72 -12.79 -11.07
N SER A 50 -9.79 -13.56 -11.16
CA SER A 50 -9.80 -15.03 -11.17
C SER A 50 -9.26 -15.60 -12.50
N LEU A 51 -9.15 -16.93 -12.58
CA LEU A 51 -8.69 -17.69 -13.75
C LEU A 51 -9.39 -17.34 -15.07
N PHE A 52 -10.60 -16.77 -15.01
CA PHE A 52 -11.38 -16.37 -16.19
C PHE A 52 -11.47 -14.84 -16.37
N GLY A 53 -10.54 -14.07 -15.79
CA GLY A 53 -10.54 -12.62 -15.90
C GLY A 53 -11.65 -11.91 -15.13
N LYS A 54 -12.53 -12.64 -14.44
CA LYS A 54 -13.57 -12.06 -13.58
C LYS A 54 -12.95 -11.51 -12.30
N PRO A 55 -13.33 -10.31 -11.82
CA PRO A 55 -12.92 -9.80 -10.52
C PRO A 55 -13.13 -10.84 -9.41
N ARG A 56 -12.22 -10.88 -8.43
CA ARG A 56 -12.42 -11.69 -7.22
C ARG A 56 -13.61 -11.15 -6.41
N SER A 57 -14.24 -12.06 -5.66
CA SER A 57 -15.29 -11.72 -4.71
C SER A 57 -14.92 -12.33 -3.35
N PRO A 58 -14.59 -11.53 -2.32
CA PRO A 58 -14.55 -10.06 -2.33
C PRO A 58 -13.49 -9.48 -3.28
N ARG A 59 -13.66 -8.22 -3.69
CA ARG A 59 -12.70 -7.52 -4.57
C ARG A 59 -11.37 -7.36 -3.84
N GLU A 60 -10.29 -7.66 -4.54
CA GLU A 60 -8.93 -7.53 -4.05
C GLU A 60 -8.11 -6.72 -5.06
N TYR A 61 -7.15 -5.94 -4.59
CA TYR A 61 -6.28 -5.12 -5.41
C TYR A 61 -4.83 -5.38 -5.02
N ASP A 62 -3.98 -5.63 -6.02
CA ASP A 62 -2.54 -5.63 -5.85
C ASP A 62 -2.02 -4.21 -6.03
N VAL A 63 -1.38 -3.70 -4.97
CA VAL A 63 -0.76 -2.38 -4.90
C VAL A 63 0.73 -2.58 -4.99
N LEU A 64 1.37 -1.79 -5.85
CA LEU A 64 2.83 -1.70 -5.97
C LEU A 64 3.23 -0.24 -5.81
N LEU A 65 4.02 0.04 -4.78
CA LEU A 65 4.52 1.36 -4.45
C LEU A 65 6.03 1.39 -4.75
N ALA A 66 6.40 2.17 -5.76
CA ALA A 66 7.79 2.33 -6.17
C ALA A 66 8.41 3.53 -5.45
N MET A 67 9.42 3.24 -4.62
CA MET A 67 10.21 4.22 -3.88
C MET A 67 11.72 3.87 -4.00
N SER A 68 12.56 4.19 -3.01
CA SER A 68 13.92 3.62 -2.92
C SER A 68 13.91 2.09 -2.86
N SER A 69 12.93 1.51 -2.17
CA SER A 69 12.61 0.09 -2.19
C SER A 69 11.18 -0.11 -2.68
N ILE A 70 10.97 -1.07 -3.58
CA ILE A 70 9.63 -1.42 -4.08
C ILE A 70 8.88 -2.18 -2.98
N MET A 71 7.68 -1.70 -2.64
CA MET A 71 6.79 -2.32 -1.67
C MET A 71 5.52 -2.77 -2.37
N SER A 72 5.03 -3.96 -2.06
CA SER A 72 3.74 -4.45 -2.55
C SER A 72 2.75 -4.61 -1.39
N LEU A 73 1.45 -4.57 -1.66
CA LEU A 73 0.41 -4.89 -0.68
C LEU A 73 -0.81 -5.41 -1.42
N THR A 74 -1.47 -6.45 -0.93
CA THR A 74 -2.82 -6.81 -1.40
C THR A 74 -3.84 -6.22 -0.44
N VAL A 75 -4.80 -5.46 -0.95
CA VAL A 75 -5.84 -4.78 -0.16
C VAL A 75 -7.24 -5.08 -0.68
N ASP A 76 -8.25 -4.85 0.16
CA ASP A 76 -9.65 -4.80 -0.26
C ASP A 76 -10.03 -3.40 -0.79
N ASP A 77 -11.31 -3.14 -1.01
CA ASP A 77 -11.77 -1.85 -1.54
C ASP A 77 -11.55 -0.68 -0.56
N ALA A 78 -11.69 -0.92 0.75
CA ALA A 78 -11.40 0.10 1.76
C ALA A 78 -9.90 0.44 1.78
N GLY A 79 -9.04 -0.57 1.72
CA GLY A 79 -7.60 -0.38 1.62
C GLY A 79 -7.19 0.29 0.30
N ARG A 80 -7.87 0.04 -0.83
CA ARG A 80 -7.65 0.78 -2.08
C ARG A 80 -7.89 2.28 -1.90
N VAL A 81 -9.00 2.67 -1.28
CA VAL A 81 -9.30 4.09 -1.01
C VAL A 81 -8.24 4.72 -0.09
N ALA A 82 -7.78 3.99 0.92
CA ALA A 82 -6.70 4.46 1.79
C ALA A 82 -5.36 4.63 1.04
N VAL A 83 -5.06 3.76 0.07
CA VAL A 83 -3.89 3.92 -0.82
C VAL A 83 -4.04 5.16 -1.71
N GLU A 84 -5.22 5.41 -2.27
CA GLU A 84 -5.49 6.61 -3.06
C GLU A 84 -5.29 7.89 -2.22
N GLU A 85 -5.71 7.88 -0.96
CA GLU A 85 -5.44 8.98 -0.03
C GLU A 85 -3.94 9.15 0.25
N LEU A 86 -3.21 8.06 0.49
CA LEU A 86 -1.76 8.10 0.68
C LEU A 86 -1.07 8.73 -0.53
N VAL A 87 -1.46 8.33 -1.74
CA VAL A 87 -0.88 8.83 -2.99
C VAL A 87 -1.15 10.32 -3.15
N ALA A 88 -2.38 10.76 -2.90
CA ALA A 88 -2.73 12.18 -2.92
C ALA A 88 -1.90 13.01 -1.92
N ARG A 89 -1.44 12.41 -0.81
CA ARG A 89 -0.52 13.07 0.14
C ARG A 89 0.95 12.99 -0.28
N LEU A 90 1.36 11.98 -1.03
CA LEU A 90 2.74 11.84 -1.52
C LEU A 90 3.00 12.77 -2.71
N GLU A 91 2.02 12.96 -3.60
CA GLU A 91 2.14 13.82 -4.79
C GLU A 91 2.10 15.32 -4.48
N ARG A 92 1.56 15.72 -3.31
CA ARG A 92 1.49 17.13 -2.88
C ARG A 92 2.73 17.64 -2.14
N ARG A 93 3.79 16.83 -2.09
CA ARG A 93 5.01 17.12 -1.30
C ARG A 93 6.03 17.96 -2.04
#